data_AF-A0A7C6SB46-F1
#
_entry.id   AF-A0A7C6SB46-F1
#
_cell.length_a   1.000
_cell.length_b   1.000
_cell.length_c   1.000
_cell.angle_alpha   90.00
_cell.angle_beta   90.00
_cell.angle_gamma   90.00
#
_symmetry.space_group_name_H-M   'P 1'
#
loop_
_entity.id
_entity.type
_entity.pdbx_description
1 polymer ?
#
loop_
_entity_poly.entity_id
_entity_poly.type
_entity_poly.pdbx_seq_one_letter_code
_entity_poly.pdbx_strand_id
1 'polypeptide(L)'
;MKYRCNICGYLYDDSRQEVPFNELPDSWTCPLCMASKSQFTLLEEKKEEKPAEPVSIDEDAFELSAGQLSALFSNLARGAEKQYIPAAQKEFTVLSEWFLKAAQDNSPASIEDLAEYLSNDINKGYKDIDSIATADSDRGALRVNVWGDKVTRMLSNLLERYQSEGEDFLLNTEVWVCTACGFIYPGDEPPQICPVCKVQDWKFEKQERRKA
;
A
#
# COMPACT_ATOMS: atom_id res chain seq x y z
N MET A 1 -14.54 -22.78 -8.94
CA MET A 1 -13.82 -21.66 -9.59
C MET A 1 -12.57 -21.37 -8.77
N LYS A 2 -11.64 -20.54 -9.28
CA LYS A 2 -10.43 -20.16 -8.54
C LYS A 2 -10.33 -18.65 -8.45
N TYR A 3 -10.12 -18.14 -7.25
CA TYR A 3 -9.97 -16.72 -6.97
C TYR A 3 -8.59 -16.46 -6.40
N ARG A 4 -8.00 -15.31 -6.72
CA ARG A 4 -6.71 -14.88 -6.20
C ARG A 4 -6.89 -13.57 -5.45
N CYS A 5 -6.36 -13.53 -4.23
CA CYS A 5 -6.21 -12.28 -3.50
C CYS A 5 -5.19 -11.37 -4.19
N ASN A 6 -5.58 -10.13 -4.52
CA ASN A 6 -4.72 -9.16 -5.20
C ASN A 6 -3.57 -8.65 -4.31
N ILE A 7 -3.72 -8.73 -2.99
CA ILE A 7 -2.71 -8.30 -2.01
C ILE A 7 -1.64 -9.38 -1.82
N CYS A 8 -2.01 -10.54 -1.27
CA CYS A 8 -1.04 -11.56 -0.87
C CYS A 8 -0.86 -12.71 -1.89
N GLY A 9 -1.77 -12.84 -2.86
CA GLY A 9 -1.77 -13.94 -3.82
C GLY A 9 -2.40 -15.24 -3.30
N TYR A 10 -3.04 -15.24 -2.12
CA TYR A 10 -3.79 -16.41 -1.62
C TYR A 10 -4.78 -16.90 -2.68
N LEU A 11 -4.76 -18.21 -2.93
CA LEU A 11 -5.62 -18.86 -3.89
C LEU A 11 -6.80 -19.51 -3.15
N TYR A 12 -8.00 -19.02 -3.40
CA TYR A 12 -9.23 -19.69 -3.00
C TYR A 12 -9.71 -20.58 -4.14
N ASP A 13 -9.80 -21.88 -3.90
CA ASP A 13 -10.21 -22.88 -4.90
C ASP A 13 -11.48 -23.57 -4.40
N ASP A 14 -12.63 -23.27 -5.01
CA ASP A 14 -13.93 -23.83 -4.56
C ASP A 14 -13.93 -25.36 -4.57
N SER A 15 -13.08 -26.01 -5.39
CA SER A 15 -12.99 -27.48 -5.41
C SER A 15 -12.32 -28.08 -4.17
N ARG A 16 -11.64 -27.25 -3.38
CA ARG A 16 -10.90 -27.62 -2.16
C ARG A 16 -11.53 -27.03 -0.89
N GLN A 17 -12.61 -26.27 -1.02
CA GLN A 17 -13.26 -25.56 0.08
C GLN A 17 -14.67 -26.10 0.27
N GLU A 18 -15.15 -26.10 1.51
CA GLU A 18 -16.50 -26.57 1.83
C GLU A 18 -17.59 -25.58 1.41
N VAL A 19 -17.27 -24.29 1.45
CA VAL A 19 -18.14 -23.18 1.04
C VAL A 19 -17.61 -22.61 -0.28
N PRO A 20 -18.42 -22.46 -1.34
CA PRO A 20 -17.99 -21.74 -2.53
C PRO A 20 -17.69 -20.27 -2.23
N PHE A 21 -16.70 -19.67 -2.90
CA PHE A 21 -16.29 -18.29 -2.64
C PHE A 21 -17.46 -17.28 -2.67
N ASN A 22 -18.38 -17.45 -3.62
CA ASN A 22 -19.54 -16.57 -3.77
C ASN A 22 -20.51 -16.64 -2.58
N GLU A 23 -20.56 -17.78 -1.88
CA GLU A 23 -21.43 -18.00 -0.73
C GLU A 23 -20.79 -17.57 0.60
N LEU A 24 -19.52 -17.14 0.59
CA LEU A 24 -18.88 -16.59 1.78
C LEU A 24 -19.60 -15.31 2.25
N PRO A 25 -19.75 -15.10 3.56
CA PRO A 25 -20.33 -13.88 4.10
C PRO A 25 -19.45 -12.67 3.77
N ASP A 26 -20.05 -11.47 3.77
CA ASP A 26 -19.33 -10.22 3.47
C ASP A 26 -18.26 -9.88 4.53
N SER A 27 -18.42 -10.41 5.75
CA SER A 27 -17.44 -10.30 6.84
C SER A 27 -16.24 -11.24 6.69
N TRP A 28 -16.24 -12.13 5.69
CA TRP A 28 -15.12 -13.02 5.45
C TRP A 28 -13.89 -12.24 4.94
N THR A 29 -12.73 -12.57 5.49
CA THR A 29 -11.46 -11.95 5.14
C THR A 29 -10.42 -13.00 4.75
N CYS A 30 -9.46 -12.59 3.94
CA CYS A 30 -8.35 -13.42 3.49
C CYS A 30 -7.56 -13.94 4.72
N PRO A 31 -7.36 -15.25 4.85
CA PRO A 31 -6.68 -15.81 6.02
C PRO A 31 -5.18 -15.44 6.11
N LEU A 32 -4.58 -14.95 5.03
CA LEU A 32 -3.15 -14.57 5.01
C LEU A 32 -2.89 -13.09 5.27
N CYS A 33 -3.80 -12.22 4.87
CA CYS A 33 -3.57 -10.76 4.91
C CYS A 33 -4.78 -9.96 5.39
N MET A 34 -5.86 -10.63 5.79
CA MET A 34 -7.11 -10.02 6.27
C MET A 34 -7.81 -9.10 5.26
N ALA A 35 -7.38 -9.12 4.00
CA ALA A 35 -8.06 -8.43 2.92
C ALA A 35 -9.53 -8.88 2.80
N SER A 36 -10.44 -7.94 2.55
CA SER A 36 -11.85 -8.25 2.32
C SER A 36 -12.05 -9.12 1.08
N LYS A 37 -13.25 -9.72 1.00
CA LYS A 37 -13.71 -10.49 -0.17
C LYS A 37 -13.62 -9.70 -1.48
N SER A 38 -13.78 -8.37 -1.46
CA SER A 38 -13.69 -7.49 -2.65
C SER A 38 -12.29 -7.44 -3.27
N GLN A 39 -11.24 -7.79 -2.52
CA GLN A 39 -9.85 -7.80 -2.99
C GLN A 39 -9.46 -9.10 -3.72
N PHE A 40 -10.43 -9.94 -4.09
CA PHE A 40 -10.21 -11.16 -4.85
C PHE A 40 -10.66 -11.01 -6.29
N THR A 41 -9.83 -11.49 -7.21
CA THR A 41 -10.16 -11.55 -8.63
C THR A 41 -10.32 -13.01 -9.05
N LEU A 42 -11.38 -13.29 -9.81
CA LEU A 42 -11.60 -14.58 -10.46
C LEU A 42 -10.47 -14.81 -11.48
N LEU A 43 -9.82 -15.97 -11.39
CA LEU A 43 -8.79 -16.37 -12.34
C LEU A 43 -9.44 -16.95 -13.60
N GLU A 44 -9.71 -16.09 -14.59
CA GLU A 44 -10.01 -16.49 -15.96
C GLU A 44 -8.73 -16.45 -16.83
N GLU A 45 -8.71 -17.20 -17.95
CA GLU A 45 -7.60 -17.18 -18.90
C GLU A 45 -7.50 -15.78 -19.56
N LYS A 46 -6.31 -15.17 -19.47
CA LYS A 46 -6.02 -13.76 -19.79
C LYS A 46 -6.67 -13.26 -21.09
N LYS A 47 -7.47 -12.19 -21.00
CA LYS A 47 -7.64 -11.22 -22.09
C LYS A 47 -6.48 -10.23 -22.05
N GLU A 48 -5.85 -10.02 -23.20
CA GLU A 48 -4.80 -9.02 -23.39
C GLU A 48 -5.40 -7.61 -23.18
N GLU A 49 -4.81 -6.85 -22.26
CA GLU A 49 -5.15 -5.45 -22.04
C GLU A 49 -4.53 -4.58 -23.15
N LYS A 50 -5.30 -3.61 -23.65
CA LYS A 50 -4.86 -2.69 -24.69
C LYS A 50 -3.76 -1.75 -24.17
N PRO A 51 -2.86 -1.27 -25.06
CA PRO A 51 -1.86 -0.27 -24.68
C PRO A 51 -2.53 0.97 -24.09
N ALA A 52 -2.02 1.44 -22.95
CA ALA A 52 -2.48 2.66 -22.32
C ALA A 52 -2.17 3.89 -23.19
N GLU A 53 -3.04 4.90 -23.12
CA GLU A 53 -2.82 6.20 -23.78
C GLU A 53 -1.58 6.90 -23.18
N PRO A 54 -0.90 7.77 -23.95
CA PRO A 54 0.28 8.48 -23.46
C PRO A 54 -0.05 9.32 -22.23
N VAL A 55 0.67 9.07 -21.14
CA VAL A 55 0.50 9.74 -19.85
C VAL A 55 0.92 11.20 -19.99
N SER A 56 -0.01 12.14 -19.75
CA SER A 56 0.31 13.56 -19.63
C SER A 56 0.77 13.86 -18.20
N ILE A 57 1.99 14.35 -18.05
CA ILE A 57 2.51 14.84 -16.77
C ILE A 57 1.85 16.19 -16.49
N ASP A 58 1.14 16.31 -15.37
CA ASP A 58 0.59 17.58 -14.90
C ASP A 58 1.76 18.52 -14.51
N GLU A 59 1.80 19.74 -15.05
CA GLU A 59 2.84 20.73 -14.76
C GLU A 59 2.80 21.18 -13.28
N ASP A 60 1.65 21.08 -12.63
CA ASP A 60 1.45 21.39 -11.20
C ASP A 60 1.88 20.23 -10.27
N ALA A 61 2.31 19.08 -10.80
CA ALA A 61 2.80 17.93 -10.04
C ALA A 61 4.05 18.24 -9.17
N PHE A 62 4.59 19.46 -9.25
CA PHE A 62 5.77 19.93 -8.54
C PHE A 62 5.49 20.84 -7.33
N GLU A 63 4.26 21.30 -7.10
CA GLU A 63 3.96 22.13 -5.92
C GLU A 63 3.63 21.28 -4.68
N LEU A 64 4.62 20.51 -4.22
CA LEU A 64 4.51 19.77 -2.97
C LEU A 64 4.48 20.74 -1.77
N SER A 65 3.50 20.57 -0.89
CA SER A 65 3.46 21.26 0.40
C SER A 65 4.67 20.92 1.27
N ALA A 66 4.96 21.74 2.27
CA ALA A 66 6.04 21.46 3.22
C ALA A 66 5.85 20.09 3.92
N GLY A 67 4.61 19.69 4.22
CA GLY A 67 4.34 18.35 4.77
C GLY A 67 4.68 17.23 3.79
N GLN A 68 4.32 17.38 2.51
CA GLN A 68 4.63 16.40 1.46
C GLN A 68 6.13 16.32 1.18
N LEU A 69 6.83 17.45 1.16
CA LEU A 69 8.29 17.50 1.02
C LEU A 69 8.98 16.82 2.22
N SER A 70 8.49 17.07 3.44
CA SER A 70 8.98 16.36 4.62
C SER A 70 8.85 14.83 4.46
N ALA A 71 7.67 14.36 4.06
CA ALA A 71 7.44 12.93 3.82
C ALA A 71 8.36 12.37 2.71
N LEU A 72 8.51 13.09 1.59
CA LEU A 72 9.40 12.72 0.49
C LEU A 72 10.85 12.55 0.97
N PHE A 73 11.40 13.56 1.65
CA PHE A 73 12.78 13.51 2.14
C PHE A 73 12.97 12.44 3.21
N SER A 74 11.98 12.17 4.06
CA SER A 74 12.04 11.06 5.02
C SER A 74 12.18 9.69 4.31
N ASN A 75 11.47 9.50 3.20
CA ASN A 75 11.56 8.28 2.39
C ASN A 75 12.90 8.18 1.65
N LEU A 76 13.39 9.30 1.09
CA LEU A 76 14.72 9.36 0.47
C LEU A 76 15.83 9.05 1.48
N ALA A 77 15.71 9.52 2.72
CA ALA A 77 16.65 9.20 3.80
C ALA A 77 16.70 7.68 4.07
N ARG A 78 15.54 7.02 4.16
CA ARG A 78 15.46 5.54 4.29
C ARG A 78 16.06 4.84 3.08
N GLY A 79 15.79 5.32 1.87
CA GLY A 79 16.38 4.80 0.65
C GLY A 79 17.90 4.89 0.64
N ALA A 80 18.45 6.01 1.11
CA ALA A 80 19.90 6.22 1.23
C ALA A 80 20.53 5.32 2.31
N GLU A 81 19.84 5.11 3.44
CA GLU A 81 20.25 4.14 4.48
C GLU A 81 20.39 2.73 3.87
N LYS A 82 19.38 2.27 3.10
CA LYS A 82 19.41 0.92 2.49
C LYS A 82 20.45 0.77 1.39
N GLN A 83 20.88 1.87 0.79
CA GLN A 83 21.96 1.90 -0.20
C GLN A 83 23.34 2.15 0.41
N TYR A 84 23.44 2.25 1.75
CA TYR A 84 24.69 2.53 2.47
C TYR A 84 25.33 3.87 2.06
N ILE A 85 24.51 4.90 1.86
CA ILE A 85 24.94 6.27 1.49
C ILE A 85 24.71 7.20 2.70
N PRO A 86 25.56 7.15 3.75
CA PRO A 86 25.31 7.84 5.01
C PRO A 86 25.28 9.37 4.88
N ALA A 87 26.06 9.94 3.94
CA ALA A 87 26.03 11.37 3.66
C ALA A 87 24.66 11.81 3.14
N ALA A 88 24.12 11.13 2.12
CA ALA A 88 22.82 11.46 1.55
C ALA A 88 21.69 11.21 2.57
N GLN A 89 21.76 10.12 3.35
CA GLN A 89 20.80 9.87 4.42
C GLN A 89 20.74 11.04 5.39
N LYS A 90 21.89 11.54 5.85
CA LYS A 90 21.97 12.67 6.77
C LYS A 90 21.33 13.93 6.20
N GLU A 91 21.66 14.29 4.96
CA GLU A 91 21.12 15.49 4.31
C GLU A 91 19.60 15.39 4.12
N PHE A 92 19.10 14.23 3.67
CA PHE A 92 17.67 14.02 3.54
C PHE A 92 16.94 14.07 4.88
N THR A 93 17.52 13.56 5.96
CA THR A 93 16.94 13.71 7.31
C THR A 93 16.85 15.18 7.72
N VAL A 94 17.90 15.97 7.49
CA VAL A 94 17.90 17.41 7.80
C VAL A 94 16.80 18.15 7.02
N LEU A 95 16.66 17.85 5.72
CA LEU A 95 15.60 18.42 4.90
C LEU A 95 14.22 18.00 5.38
N SER A 96 14.03 16.71 5.69
CA SER A 96 12.77 16.18 6.23
C SER A 96 12.33 16.95 7.49
N GLU A 97 13.24 17.13 8.44
CA GLU A 97 12.98 17.86 9.69
C GLU A 97 12.72 19.35 9.48
N TRP A 98 13.44 19.97 8.53
CA TRP A 98 13.26 21.38 8.19
C TRP A 98 11.88 21.64 7.61
N PHE A 99 11.47 20.83 6.62
CA PHE A 99 10.15 20.92 6.01
C PHE A 99 9.03 20.58 7.00
N LEU A 100 9.26 19.63 7.93
CA LEU A 100 8.29 19.32 8.97
C LEU A 100 7.99 20.52 9.87
N LYS A 101 9.02 21.32 10.21
CA LYS A 101 8.86 22.55 11.00
C LYS A 101 8.13 23.66 10.24
N ALA A 102 8.24 23.66 8.92
CA ALA A 102 7.54 24.61 8.05
C ALA A 102 6.13 24.13 7.65
N ALA A 103 5.79 22.88 7.94
CA ALA A 103 4.49 22.31 7.63
C ALA A 103 3.41 23.02 8.46
N GLN A 104 2.47 23.65 7.76
CA GLN A 104 1.27 24.20 8.38
C GLN A 104 0.20 23.11 8.40
N ASP A 105 -0.59 23.06 9.47
CA ASP A 105 -1.71 22.14 9.60
C ASP A 105 -2.91 22.71 8.83
N ASN A 106 -2.86 22.60 7.51
CA ASN A 106 -3.85 23.22 6.62
C ASN A 106 -4.48 22.19 5.69
N SER A 107 -5.60 21.63 6.14
CA SER A 107 -6.87 21.44 5.42
C SER A 107 -7.69 20.39 6.18
N PRO A 108 -9.02 20.52 6.26
CA PRO A 108 -9.86 19.44 6.76
C PRO A 108 -9.83 18.28 5.75
N ALA A 109 -8.83 17.40 5.88
CA ALA A 109 -8.78 16.17 5.11
C ALA A 109 -9.74 15.16 5.74
N SER A 110 -10.64 14.64 4.93
CA SER A 110 -11.58 13.59 5.33
C SER A 110 -11.03 12.21 4.99
N ILE A 111 -11.65 11.18 5.55
CA ILE A 111 -11.36 9.79 5.20
C ILE A 111 -11.78 9.50 3.75
N GLU A 112 -12.82 10.18 3.29
CA GLU A 112 -13.33 10.09 1.93
C GLU A 112 -12.30 10.60 0.91
N ASP A 113 -11.61 11.71 1.21
CA ASP A 113 -10.53 12.22 0.38
C ASP A 113 -9.39 11.19 0.26
N LEU A 114 -9.01 10.58 1.40
CA LEU A 114 -7.98 9.54 1.41
C LEU A 114 -8.41 8.31 0.58
N ALA A 115 -9.67 7.89 0.66
CA ALA A 115 -10.20 6.79 -0.12
C ALA A 115 -10.16 7.10 -1.63
N GLU A 116 -10.47 8.33 -2.02
CA GLU A 116 -10.38 8.78 -3.41
C GLU A 116 -8.93 8.76 -3.93
N TYR A 117 -7.96 9.26 -3.16
CA TYR A 117 -6.55 9.20 -3.54
C TYR A 117 -6.06 7.76 -3.74
N LEU A 118 -6.35 6.86 -2.80
CA LEU A 118 -5.97 5.45 -2.91
C LEU A 118 -6.64 4.78 -4.12
N SER A 119 -7.90 5.09 -4.38
CA SER A 119 -8.63 4.61 -5.56
C SER A 119 -8.00 5.09 -6.86
N ASN A 120 -7.61 6.36 -6.94
CA ASN A 120 -6.95 6.93 -8.10
C ASN A 120 -5.58 6.28 -8.37
N ASP A 121 -4.79 6.05 -7.33
CA ASP A 121 -3.52 5.31 -7.45
C ASP A 121 -3.74 3.89 -7.98
N ILE A 122 -4.69 3.15 -7.41
CA ILE A 122 -5.01 1.76 -7.78
C ILE A 122 -5.55 1.65 -9.21
N ASN A 123 -6.46 2.56 -9.59
CA ASN A 123 -7.21 2.45 -10.83
C ASN A 123 -6.51 3.10 -12.02
N LYS A 124 -5.63 4.07 -11.77
CA LYS A 124 -4.92 4.85 -12.79
C LYS A 124 -3.41 4.90 -12.53
N GLY A 125 -2.96 5.44 -11.40
CA GLY A 125 -1.54 5.74 -11.15
C GLY A 125 -0.59 4.56 -11.37
N TYR A 126 -0.88 3.40 -10.77
CA TYR A 126 -0.04 2.21 -10.95
C TYR A 126 -0.09 1.61 -12.36
N LYS A 127 -1.19 1.82 -13.11
CA LYS A 127 -1.29 1.37 -14.52
C LYS A 127 -0.45 2.27 -15.42
N ASP A 128 -0.47 3.58 -15.16
CA ASP A 128 0.35 4.55 -15.88
C ASP A 128 1.84 4.23 -15.70
N ILE A 129 2.27 3.97 -14.45
CA ILE A 129 3.64 3.54 -14.15
C ILE A 129 3.97 2.20 -14.83
N ASP A 130 3.07 1.22 -14.79
CA ASP A 130 3.29 -0.10 -15.42
C ASP A 130 3.53 0.04 -16.93
N SER A 131 2.72 0.87 -17.60
CA SER A 131 2.84 1.12 -19.03
C SER A 131 4.18 1.78 -19.38
N ILE A 132 4.56 2.84 -18.67
CA ILE A 132 5.83 3.56 -18.89
C ILE A 132 7.02 2.62 -18.62
N ALA A 133 7.04 1.99 -17.45
CA ALA A 133 8.16 1.13 -17.05
C ALA A 133 8.29 -0.11 -17.94
N THR A 134 7.18 -0.64 -18.46
CA THR A 134 7.20 -1.74 -19.43
C THR A 134 7.80 -1.28 -20.75
N ALA A 135 7.39 -0.12 -21.28
CA ALA A 135 7.93 0.45 -22.51
C ALA A 135 9.45 0.66 -22.42
N ASP A 136 9.92 1.12 -21.25
CA ASP A 136 11.34 1.36 -20.97
C ASP A 136 12.11 0.10 -20.52
N SER A 137 11.44 -1.04 -20.36
CA SER A 137 12.00 -2.27 -19.79
C SER A 137 12.65 -2.08 -18.40
N ASP A 138 12.16 -1.11 -17.62
CA ASP A 138 12.64 -0.80 -16.27
C ASP A 138 12.08 -1.80 -15.25
N ARG A 139 12.83 -2.89 -15.06
CA ARG A 139 12.50 -3.94 -14.09
C ARG A 139 12.48 -3.45 -12.64
N GLY A 140 13.21 -2.39 -12.32
CA GLY A 140 13.25 -1.80 -10.98
C GLY A 140 11.94 -1.10 -10.69
N ALA A 141 11.53 -0.20 -11.57
CA ALA A 141 10.26 0.49 -11.50
C ALA A 141 9.08 -0.48 -11.49
N LEU A 142 9.06 -1.48 -12.39
CA LEU A 142 8.00 -2.51 -12.42
C LEU A 142 7.90 -3.28 -11.09
N ARG A 143 9.02 -3.59 -10.44
CA ARG A 143 9.01 -4.28 -9.15
C ARG A 143 8.41 -3.41 -8.04
N VAL A 144 8.83 -2.15 -7.98
CA VAL A 144 8.32 -1.19 -6.99
C VAL A 144 6.84 -0.91 -7.24
N ASN A 145 6.42 -0.82 -8.51
CA ASN A 145 5.03 -0.67 -8.93
C ASN A 145 4.14 -1.78 -8.37
N VAL A 146 4.54 -3.04 -8.54
CA VAL A 146 3.82 -4.21 -8.01
C VAL A 146 3.73 -4.19 -6.48
N TRP A 147 4.79 -3.73 -5.78
CA TRP A 147 4.78 -3.65 -4.33
C TRP A 147 3.90 -2.50 -3.84
N GLY A 148 4.00 -1.34 -4.47
CA GLY A 148 3.16 -0.18 -4.21
C GLY A 148 1.69 -0.51 -4.38
N ASP A 149 1.28 -1.07 -5.52
CA ASP A 149 -0.11 -1.45 -5.79
C ASP A 149 -0.67 -2.38 -4.70
N LYS A 150 0.10 -3.40 -4.28
CA LYS A 150 -0.32 -4.30 -3.21
C LYS A 150 -0.48 -3.62 -1.86
N VAL A 151 0.42 -2.70 -1.52
CA VAL A 151 0.36 -1.95 -0.26
C VAL A 151 -0.80 -0.96 -0.29
N THR A 152 -1.01 -0.24 -1.39
CA THR A 152 -2.15 0.69 -1.54
C THR A 152 -3.48 -0.04 -1.51
N ARG A 153 -3.60 -1.23 -2.12
CA ARG A 153 -4.79 -2.08 -1.98
C ARG A 153 -5.04 -2.51 -0.54
N MET A 154 -3.99 -2.81 0.22
CA MET A 154 -4.12 -3.10 1.65
C MET A 154 -4.60 -1.85 2.40
N LEU A 155 -4.04 -0.67 2.13
CA LEU A 155 -4.49 0.58 2.74
C LEU A 155 -5.95 0.87 2.43
N SER A 156 -6.37 0.72 1.18
CA SER A 156 -7.76 0.87 0.74
C SER A 156 -8.67 -0.09 1.51
N ASN A 157 -8.27 -1.35 1.67
CA ASN A 157 -9.03 -2.30 2.47
C ASN A 157 -9.13 -1.92 3.96
N LEU A 158 -8.02 -1.47 4.58
CA LEU A 158 -8.04 -1.02 5.97
C LEU A 158 -8.95 0.20 6.16
N LEU A 159 -8.99 1.08 5.16
CA LEU A 159 -9.84 2.26 5.17
C LEU A 159 -11.31 1.89 5.03
N GLU A 160 -11.66 0.98 4.11
CA GLU A 160 -13.02 0.42 3.99
C GLU A 160 -13.49 -0.19 5.31
N ARG A 161 -12.62 -0.97 5.96
CA ARG A 161 -12.91 -1.57 7.27
C ARG A 161 -13.15 -0.50 8.32
N TYR A 162 -12.27 0.49 8.43
CA TYR A 162 -12.45 1.62 9.35
C TYR A 162 -13.74 2.40 9.10
N GLN A 163 -14.13 2.63 7.84
CA GLN A 163 -15.41 3.29 7.53
C GLN A 163 -16.63 2.46 7.96
N SER A 164 -16.54 1.12 7.87
CA SER A 164 -17.64 0.22 8.23
C SER A 164 -17.73 -0.12 9.72
N GLU A 165 -16.58 -0.29 10.38
CA GLU A 165 -16.44 -0.78 11.76
C GLU A 165 -16.15 0.38 12.74
N GLY A 166 -15.74 1.56 12.27
CA GLY A 166 -15.36 2.70 13.10
C GLY A 166 -14.06 2.45 13.90
N GLU A 167 -13.93 3.13 15.04
CA GLU A 167 -12.78 2.95 15.94
C GLU A 167 -12.68 1.53 16.53
N ASP A 168 -13.80 0.80 16.57
CA ASP A 168 -13.87 -0.57 17.10
C ASP A 168 -12.98 -1.53 16.32
N PHE A 169 -12.73 -1.26 15.04
CA PHE A 169 -11.79 -2.00 14.20
C PHE A 169 -10.39 -2.12 14.82
N LEU A 170 -9.95 -1.09 15.55
CA LEU A 170 -8.63 -1.07 16.19
C LEU A 170 -8.71 -1.49 17.66
N LEU A 171 -9.85 -1.81 18.24
CA LEU A 171 -9.90 -2.24 19.64
C LEU A 171 -9.09 -3.52 19.84
N ASN A 172 -8.24 -3.52 20.88
CA ASN A 172 -7.39 -4.64 21.26
C ASN A 172 -6.51 -5.20 20.14
N THR A 173 -6.21 -4.40 19.11
CA THR A 173 -5.40 -4.82 17.96
C THR A 173 -4.13 -3.98 17.87
N GLU A 174 -3.00 -4.64 17.65
CA GLU A 174 -1.72 -3.98 17.38
C GLU A 174 -1.55 -3.72 15.89
N VAL A 175 -0.81 -2.67 15.53
CA VAL A 175 -0.54 -2.32 14.12
C VAL A 175 0.93 -2.49 13.84
N TRP A 176 1.26 -3.29 12.83
CA TRP A 176 2.61 -3.62 12.41
C TRP A 176 2.87 -3.09 11.01
N VAL A 177 4.02 -2.44 10.80
CA VAL A 177 4.40 -1.91 9.48
C VAL A 177 5.72 -2.54 9.03
N CYS A 178 5.70 -3.13 7.83
CA CYS A 178 6.91 -3.66 7.21
C CYS A 178 7.85 -2.51 6.80
N THR A 179 9.00 -2.39 7.46
CA THR A 179 10.03 -1.37 7.19
C THR A 179 10.67 -1.48 5.81
N ALA A 180 10.45 -2.59 5.10
CA ALA A 180 11.01 -2.82 3.77
C ALA A 180 10.09 -2.38 2.63
N CYS A 181 8.77 -2.49 2.78
CA CYS A 181 7.81 -2.18 1.71
C CYS A 181 6.60 -1.34 2.12
N GLY A 182 6.41 -1.06 3.41
CA GLY A 182 5.28 -0.28 3.92
C GLY A 182 3.99 -1.07 4.14
N PHE A 183 3.97 -2.39 3.93
CA PHE A 183 2.78 -3.21 4.21
C PHE A 183 2.32 -3.04 5.67
N ILE A 184 1.06 -2.65 5.85
CA ILE A 184 0.41 -2.45 7.15
C ILE A 184 -0.41 -3.68 7.50
N TYR A 185 -0.22 -4.18 8.72
CA TYR A 185 -0.90 -5.36 9.23
C TYR A 185 -1.48 -5.10 10.62
N PRO A 186 -2.82 -5.10 10.77
CA PRO A 186 -3.48 -5.14 12.07
C PRO A 186 -3.51 -6.59 12.60
N GLY A 187 -3.01 -6.81 13.81
CA GLY A 187 -3.06 -8.10 14.50
C GLY A 187 -2.14 -8.15 15.72
N ASP A 188 -2.33 -9.12 16.61
CA ASP A 188 -1.56 -9.23 17.87
C ASP A 188 -0.05 -9.37 17.62
N GLU A 189 0.33 -10.17 16.62
CA GLU A 189 1.71 -10.42 16.20
C GLU A 189 1.88 -10.17 14.70
N PRO A 190 3.07 -9.73 14.22
CA PRO A 190 3.30 -9.51 12.81
C PRO A 190 3.34 -10.85 12.04
N PRO A 191 3.07 -10.83 10.72
CA PRO A 191 3.20 -12.04 9.92
C PRO A 191 4.66 -12.51 9.87
N GLN A 192 4.87 -13.82 9.99
CA GLN A 192 6.19 -14.47 9.91
C GLN A 192 6.95 -14.13 8.62
N ILE A 193 6.22 -13.94 7.52
CA ILE A 193 6.75 -13.50 6.23
C ILE A 193 5.83 -12.42 5.66
N CYS A 194 6.39 -11.28 5.29
CA CYS A 194 5.66 -10.19 4.65
C CYS A 194 4.98 -10.68 3.36
N PRO A 195 3.65 -10.53 3.18
CA PRO A 195 2.96 -11.03 2.00
C PRO A 195 3.34 -10.27 0.71
N VAL A 196 3.90 -9.07 0.83
CA VAL A 196 4.31 -8.21 -0.30
C VAL A 196 5.75 -8.52 -0.71
N CYS A 197 6.73 -8.14 0.12
CA CYS A 197 8.16 -8.22 -0.24
C CYS A 197 8.89 -9.47 0.27
N LYS A 198 8.22 -10.34 1.04
CA LYS A 198 8.74 -11.64 1.52
C LYS A 198 9.91 -11.57 2.52
N VAL A 199 10.15 -10.41 3.14
CA VAL A 199 11.01 -10.31 4.33
C VAL A 199 10.38 -10.99 5.55
N GLN A 200 11.19 -11.35 6.54
CA GLN A 200 10.73 -12.00 7.76
C GLN A 200 10.14 -10.99 8.77
N ASP A 201 9.51 -11.50 9.82
CA ASP A 201 8.86 -10.75 10.90
C ASP A 201 9.74 -9.67 11.56
N TRP A 202 11.04 -9.88 11.73
CA TRP A 202 11.97 -8.90 12.31
C TRP A 202 12.08 -7.59 11.52
N LYS A 203 11.53 -7.54 10.29
CA LYS A 203 11.39 -6.30 9.50
C LYS A 203 10.10 -5.53 9.77
N PHE A 204 9.24 -6.00 10.67
CA PHE A 204 8.05 -5.29 11.08
C PHE A 204 8.31 -4.47 12.34
N GLU A 205 7.87 -3.22 12.31
CA GLU A 205 7.88 -2.33 13.47
C GLU A 205 6.44 -2.10 13.94
N LYS A 206 6.21 -2.34 15.23
CA LYS A 206 4.96 -1.99 15.90
C LYS A 206 4.79 -0.48 15.90
N GLN A 207 3.62 -0.01 15.48
CA GLN A 207 3.28 1.41 15.48
C GLN A 207 2.63 1.80 16.79
N GLU A 208 3.14 2.85 17.42
CA GLU A 208 2.52 3.41 18.62
C GLU A 208 1.30 4.22 18.24
N ARG A 209 0.20 4.06 18.99
CA ARG A 209 -0.96 4.94 18.85
C ARG A 209 -0.55 6.34 19.31
N ARG A 210 -0.90 7.36 18.53
CA ARG A 210 -0.78 8.75 18.99
C ARG A 210 -1.61 8.88 20.26
N LYS A 211 -1.00 9.39 21.33
CA LYS A 211 -1.74 9.76 22.54
C LYS A 211 -2.71 10.87 22.14
N ALA A 212 -3.99 10.66 22.40
CA ALA A 212 -5.02 11.69 22.25
C ALA A 212 -4.72 12.89 23.15
#